data_AF-A0A7R9V7A9-F1
#
_entry.id   AF-A0A7R9V7A9-F1
#
_cell.length_a   1.000
_cell.length_b   1.000
_cell.length_c   1.000
_cell.angle_alpha   90.00
_cell.angle_beta   90.00
_cell.angle_gamma   90.00
#
_symmetry.space_group_name_H-M   'P 1'
#
loop_
_entity.id
_entity.type
_entity.pdbx_description
1 polymer ?
#
loop_
_entity_poly.entity_id
_entity_poly.type
_entity_poly.pdbx_seq_one_letter_code
_entity_poly.pdbx_strand_id
1 'polypeptide(L)'
;EFADQGFWLPAGGLDRGETLRACALRECLEEAGVCVQLEGVAEVQERDMGSYHWRLVTFYATLPEEAAATPAGAAAAAVDTVEASTPSPPPQVAKTIPDFESAGACWVSASELDTIPLRS
;
A
#
# COMPACT_ATOMS: atom_id res chain seq x y z
N GLU A 1 3.10 16.69 -2.29
CA GLU A 1 2.26 17.24 -3.38
C GLU A 1 3.12 17.64 -4.56
N PHE A 2 2.59 17.47 -5.78
CA PHE A 2 3.12 18.04 -7.02
C PHE A 2 2.01 18.67 -7.85
N ALA A 3 2.32 19.82 -8.46
CA ALA A 3 1.42 20.55 -9.35
C ALA A 3 0.02 20.88 -8.77
N ASP A 4 -0.06 21.15 -7.46
CA ASP A 4 -1.31 21.54 -6.76
C ASP A 4 -2.42 20.46 -6.80
N GLN A 5 -2.03 19.19 -6.96
CA GLN A 5 -2.96 18.05 -7.06
C GLN A 5 -3.20 17.33 -5.73
N GLY A 6 -2.63 17.80 -4.62
CA GLY A 6 -2.76 17.15 -3.31
C GLY A 6 -2.06 15.79 -3.20
N PHE A 7 -2.50 14.99 -2.22
CA PHE A 7 -2.02 13.65 -1.89
C PHE A 7 -3.07 12.59 -2.21
N TRP A 8 -2.60 11.39 -2.58
CA TRP A 8 -3.41 10.19 -2.81
C TRP A 8 -2.68 8.95 -2.28
N LEU A 9 -3.42 7.84 -2.15
CA LEU A 9 -2.83 6.53 -1.85
C LEU A 9 -2.15 5.96 -3.10
N PRO A 10 -1.07 5.15 -2.97
CA PRO A 10 -0.44 4.54 -4.13
C PRO A 10 -1.43 3.77 -5.00
N ALA A 11 -1.50 4.08 -6.29
CA ALA A 11 -2.49 3.50 -7.18
C ALA A 11 -2.16 3.70 -8.67
N GLY A 12 -2.47 2.70 -9.48
CA GLY A 12 -2.32 2.81 -10.93
C GLY A 12 -3.06 1.73 -11.71
N GLY A 13 -2.73 1.65 -13.00
CA GLY A 13 -3.42 0.80 -13.97
C GLY A 13 -3.05 -0.68 -13.82
N LEU A 14 -4.03 -1.56 -14.04
CA LEU A 14 -3.77 -2.99 -14.12
C LEU A 14 -3.16 -3.36 -15.47
N ASP A 15 -1.99 -3.98 -15.45
CA ASP A 15 -1.36 -4.49 -16.65
C ASP A 15 -1.99 -5.80 -17.15
N ARG A 16 -1.82 -6.07 -18.45
CA ARG A 16 -2.36 -7.30 -19.07
C ARG A 16 -1.74 -8.54 -18.45
N GLY A 17 -2.57 -9.37 -17.84
CA GLY A 17 -2.14 -10.61 -17.18
C GLY A 17 -1.64 -10.40 -15.75
N GLU A 18 -1.58 -9.16 -15.27
CA GLU A 18 -1.28 -8.83 -13.89
C GLU A 18 -2.51 -9.12 -13.00
N THR A 19 -2.27 -9.54 -11.75
CA THR A 19 -3.35 -9.69 -10.77
C THR A 19 -3.56 -8.36 -10.04
N LEU A 20 -4.77 -8.09 -9.55
CA LEU A 20 -5.06 -6.88 -8.77
C LEU A 20 -4.12 -6.72 -7.55
N ARG A 21 -3.76 -7.84 -6.91
CA ARG A 21 -2.81 -7.85 -5.79
C ARG A 21 -1.40 -7.49 -6.25
N ALA A 22 -0.94 -8.06 -7.36
CA ALA A 22 0.39 -7.75 -7.91
C ALA A 22 0.49 -6.28 -8.33
N CYS A 23 -0.55 -5.74 -8.97
CA CYS A 23 -0.66 -4.32 -9.32
C CYS A 23 -0.52 -3.44 -8.08
N ALA A 24 -1.34 -3.65 -7.05
CA ALA A 24 -1.27 -2.85 -5.82
C ALA A 24 0.12 -2.91 -5.14
N LEU A 25 0.77 -4.08 -5.12
CA LEU A 25 2.13 -4.23 -4.58
C LEU A 25 3.18 -3.48 -5.40
N ARG A 26 3.08 -3.54 -6.74
CA ARG A 26 3.96 -2.83 -7.66
C ARG A 26 3.83 -1.31 -7.47
N GLU A 27 2.60 -0.79 -7.46
CA GLU A 27 2.34 0.65 -7.28
C GLU A 27 2.85 1.17 -5.92
N CYS A 28 2.66 0.41 -4.83
CA CYS A 28 3.25 0.79 -3.53
C CYS A 28 4.78 0.87 -3.57
N LEU A 29 5.43 -0.02 -4.32
CA LEU A 29 6.88 -0.02 -4.47
C LEU A 29 7.36 1.12 -5.38
N GLU A 30 6.71 1.35 -6.52
CA GLU A 30 7.09 2.35 -7.52
C GLU A 30 6.84 3.79 -7.01
N GLU A 31 5.64 4.05 -6.50
CA GLU A 31 5.24 5.40 -6.10
C GLU A 31 5.74 5.77 -4.69
N ALA A 32 5.70 4.83 -3.74
CA ALA A 32 6.00 5.11 -2.34
C ALA A 32 7.30 4.47 -1.83
N GLY A 33 7.90 3.55 -2.58
CA GLY A 33 9.14 2.88 -2.16
C GLY A 33 8.94 1.89 -1.02
N VAL A 34 7.71 1.42 -0.77
CA VAL A 34 7.37 0.57 0.38
C VAL A 34 6.82 -0.78 -0.05
N CYS A 35 7.37 -1.85 0.54
CA CYS A 35 6.83 -3.19 0.47
C CYS A 35 5.75 -3.35 1.54
N VAL A 36 4.57 -3.82 1.15
CA VAL A 36 3.43 -4.00 2.05
C VAL A 36 2.88 -5.42 1.97
N GLN A 37 2.14 -5.84 2.99
CA GLN A 37 1.33 -7.06 2.97
C GLN A 37 -0.14 -6.68 2.76
N LEU A 38 -0.78 -7.23 1.73
CA LEU A 38 -2.20 -6.98 1.46
C LEU A 38 -3.09 -7.91 2.30
N GLU A 39 -3.77 -7.33 3.28
CA GLU A 39 -4.63 -8.04 4.23
C GLU A 39 -6.02 -8.34 3.63
N GLY A 40 -6.55 -7.42 2.82
CA GLY A 40 -7.87 -7.60 2.22
C GLY A 40 -8.31 -6.43 1.36
N VAL A 41 -9.48 -6.56 0.74
CA VAL A 41 -10.12 -5.47 0.00
C VAL A 41 -10.82 -4.55 1.00
N ALA A 42 -10.44 -3.27 1.02
CA ALA A 42 -11.08 -2.23 1.82
C ALA A 42 -12.31 -1.66 1.10
N GLU A 43 -12.21 -1.46 -0.21
CA GLU A 43 -13.26 -0.84 -1.01
C GLU A 43 -13.20 -1.30 -2.47
N VAL A 44 -14.36 -1.36 -3.13
CA VAL A 44 -14.46 -1.47 -4.59
C VAL A 44 -15.32 -0.32 -5.08
N GLN A 45 -14.74 0.59 -5.86
CA GLN A 45 -15.44 1.70 -6.48
C GLN A 45 -15.67 1.42 -7.95
N GLU A 46 -16.86 1.79 -8.41
CA GLU A 46 -17.27 1.66 -9.81
C GLU A 46 -17.76 3.01 -10.32
N ARG A 47 -17.33 3.37 -11.54
CA ARG A 47 -17.75 4.60 -12.20
C ARG A 47 -18.00 4.33 -13.67
N ASP A 48 -19.26 4.48 -14.05
CA ASP A 48 -19.70 4.58 -15.44
C ASP A 48 -19.56 6.02 -15.92
N MET A 49 -18.72 6.24 -16.91
CA MET A 49 -18.55 7.53 -17.60
C MET A 49 -19.09 7.52 -19.03
N GLY A 50 -20.00 6.57 -19.33
CA GLY A 50 -20.66 6.41 -20.62
C GLY A 50 -19.77 5.75 -21.68
N SER A 51 -18.70 6.43 -22.10
CA SER A 51 -17.75 5.90 -23.10
C SER A 51 -16.70 4.96 -22.51
N TYR A 52 -16.49 5.04 -21.20
CA TYR A 52 -15.60 4.18 -20.44
C TYR A 52 -16.18 3.87 -19.07
N HIS A 53 -15.84 2.71 -18.55
CA HIS A 53 -16.19 2.25 -17.22
C HIS A 53 -14.90 1.87 -16.51
N TRP A 54 -14.67 2.44 -15.34
CA TRP A 54 -13.52 2.08 -14.52
C TRP A 54 -13.94 1.53 -13.17
N ARG A 55 -13.10 0.62 -12.65
CA ARG A 55 -13.25 0.03 -11.33
C ARG A 55 -11.92 0.18 -10.59
N LEU A 56 -11.97 0.73 -9.38
CA LEU A 56 -10.83 0.80 -8.47
C LEU A 56 -11.05 -0.17 -7.33
N VAL A 57 -10.06 -0.99 -7.04
CA VAL A 57 -10.06 -1.93 -5.91
C VAL A 57 -9.00 -1.46 -4.93
N THR A 58 -9.44 -0.91 -3.81
CA THR A 58 -8.56 -0.42 -2.74
C THR A 58 -8.29 -1.56 -1.78
N PHE A 59 -7.02 -1.84 -1.50
CA PHE A 59 -6.62 -2.84 -0.52
C PHE A 59 -6.24 -2.19 0.82
N TYR A 60 -6.62 -2.83 1.92
CA TYR A 60 -6.01 -2.58 3.21
C TYR A 60 -4.69 -3.35 3.28
N ALA A 61 -3.64 -2.66 3.72
CA ALA A 61 -2.30 -3.21 3.77
C ALA A 61 -1.58 -2.76 5.04
N THR A 62 -0.68 -3.61 5.52
CA THR A 62 0.19 -3.34 6.68
C THR A 62 1.65 -3.47 6.27
N LEU A 63 2.54 -2.87 7.04
CA LEU A 63 3.96 -3.15 6.90
C LEU A 63 4.25 -4.60 7.34
N PRO A 64 5.15 -5.34 6.66
CA PRO A 64 5.48 -6.72 7.04
C PRO A 64 5.93 -6.85 8.50
N GLU A 65 6.67 -5.87 9.02
CA GLU A 65 7.07 -5.81 10.43
C GLU A 65 5.89 -5.64 11.40
N GLU A 66 4.83 -4.93 11.00
CA GLU A 66 3.61 -4.77 11.79
C GLU A 66 2.72 -6.01 11.71
N ALA A 67 2.66 -6.65 10.54
CA ALA A 67 1.96 -7.91 10.33
C ALA A 67 2.58 -9.03 11.19
N ALA A 68 3.91 -9.09 11.29
CA ALA A 68 4.63 -10.04 12.12
C ALA A 68 4.50 -9.75 13.63
N ALA A 69 4.33 -8.49 14.02
CA ALA A 69 4.15 -8.07 15.41
C ALA A 69 2.73 -8.34 15.95
N THR A 70 1.77 -8.63 15.07
CA THR A 70 0.43 -9.07 15.47
C THR A 70 0.45 -10.58 15.67
N PRO A 71 0.37 -11.13 16.90
CA PRO A 71 0.30 -12.57 17.07
C PRO A 71 -0.99 -13.05 16.41
N ALA A 72 -0.85 -13.86 15.36
CA ALA A 72 -1.97 -14.49 14.67
C ALA A 72 -2.81 -15.29 15.67
N GLY A 73 -3.95 -14.72 16.07
CA GLY A 73 -4.94 -15.38 16.88
C GLY A 73 -5.67 -16.45 16.06
N ALA A 74 -5.25 -17.70 16.26
CA ALA A 74 -5.92 -18.98 15.97
C ALA A 74 -5.92 -19.52 14.52
N ALA A 75 -4.92 -20.35 14.18
CA ALA A 75 -5.07 -21.82 14.07
C ALA A 75 -3.76 -22.56 13.69
N ALA A 76 -3.54 -23.68 14.40
CA ALA A 76 -2.77 -24.89 14.05
C ALA A 76 -1.23 -24.94 14.22
N ALA A 77 -0.86 -25.66 15.29
CA ALA A 77 0.21 -26.65 15.47
C ALA A 77 1.69 -26.21 15.48
N ALA A 78 2.28 -26.38 16.66
CA ALA A 78 3.69 -26.19 16.97
C ALA A 78 4.59 -27.18 16.22
N VAL A 79 5.64 -26.65 15.58
CA VAL A 79 6.86 -27.36 15.24
C VAL A 79 8.00 -26.60 15.91
N ASP A 80 8.63 -27.26 16.88
CA ASP A 80 9.79 -26.78 17.61
C ASP A 80 10.95 -26.59 16.63
N THR A 81 11.24 -25.35 16.26
CA THR A 81 12.39 -24.98 15.44
C THR A 81 13.15 -23.90 16.19
N VAL A 82 14.43 -24.15 16.41
CA VAL A 82 15.37 -23.24 17.05
C VAL A 82 15.34 -21.89 16.33
N GLU A 83 14.74 -20.87 16.96
CA GLU A 83 14.70 -19.52 16.41
C GLU A 83 16.11 -18.92 16.44
N ALA A 84 16.81 -19.03 15.31
CA ALA A 84 17.83 -18.06 14.98
C ALA A 84 17.10 -16.73 14.76
N SER A 85 17.08 -15.88 15.80
CA SER A 85 16.51 -14.54 15.75
C SER A 85 17.20 -13.73 14.64
N THR A 86 16.64 -13.80 13.45
CA THR A 86 17.08 -12.94 12.35
C THR A 86 16.65 -11.54 12.74
N PRO A 87 17.57 -10.56 12.82
CA PRO A 87 17.19 -9.21 13.21
C PRO A 87 16.13 -8.71 12.23
N SER A 88 15.04 -8.15 12.78
CA SER A 88 14.00 -7.50 11.98
C SER A 88 14.66 -6.46 11.07
N PRO A 89 14.29 -6.39 9.78
CA PRO A 89 14.78 -5.34 8.91
C PRO A 89 14.47 -3.96 9.51
N PRO A 90 15.28 -2.93 9.21
CA PRO A 90 14.98 -1.57 9.63
C PRO A 90 13.62 -1.13 9.07
N PRO A 91 12.89 -0.24 9.78
CA PRO A 91 11.61 0.28 9.31
C PRO A 91 11.73 0.87 7.91
N GLN A 92 10.73 0.61 7.07
CA GLN A 92 10.72 1.13 5.72
C GLN A 92 10.46 2.64 5.70
N VAL A 93 11.21 3.36 4.86
CA VAL A 93 11.11 4.81 4.73
C VAL A 93 10.39 5.13 3.42
N ALA A 94 9.37 5.97 3.48
CA ALA A 94 8.67 6.45 2.30
C ALA A 94 9.65 7.21 1.38
N LYS A 95 9.55 6.96 0.08
CA LYS A 95 10.36 7.61 -0.96
C LYS A 95 10.22 9.13 -0.89
N THR A 96 11.33 9.86 -0.81
CA THR A 96 11.33 11.33 -0.72
C THR A 96 11.91 12.05 -1.94
N ILE A 97 12.50 11.29 -2.86
CA ILE A 97 13.12 11.84 -4.07
C ILE A 97 12.15 11.69 -5.25
N PRO A 98 11.72 12.80 -5.88
CA PRO A 98 10.89 12.76 -7.07
C PRO A 98 11.55 12.01 -8.23
N ASP A 99 10.76 11.25 -8.98
CA ASP A 99 11.13 10.65 -10.26
C ASP A 99 9.91 10.54 -11.20
N PHE A 100 9.95 9.61 -12.17
CA PHE A 100 8.86 9.43 -13.13
C PHE A 100 7.57 8.89 -12.48
N GLU A 101 7.69 8.10 -11.41
CA GLU A 101 6.56 7.41 -10.78
C GLU A 101 5.83 8.34 -9.81
N SER A 102 6.56 9.16 -9.06
CA SER A 102 5.95 10.05 -8.07
C SER A 102 6.81 11.25 -7.74
N ALA A 103 6.19 12.26 -7.15
CA ALA A 103 6.88 13.40 -6.55
C ALA A 103 7.44 13.10 -5.14
N GLY A 104 7.37 11.83 -4.71
CA GLY A 104 7.62 11.39 -3.35
C GLY A 104 6.35 11.01 -2.59
N ALA A 105 6.54 10.40 -1.43
CA ALA A 105 5.55 9.88 -0.52
C ALA A 105 5.92 10.25 0.92
N CYS A 106 4.93 10.21 1.80
CA CYS A 106 5.11 10.45 3.22
C CYS A 106 4.14 9.57 4.03
N TRP A 107 4.54 9.26 5.26
CA TRP A 107 3.62 8.72 6.24
C TRP A 107 2.70 9.84 6.75
N VAL A 108 1.41 9.52 6.87
CA VAL A 108 0.38 10.44 7.37
C VAL A 108 -0.38 9.69 8.46
N SER A 109 -0.48 10.29 9.65
CA SER A 109 -1.33 9.77 10.71
C SER A 109 -2.82 9.99 10.40
N ALA A 110 -3.70 9.17 10.96
CA ALA A 110 -5.14 9.32 10.74
C ALA A 110 -5.66 10.73 11.11
N SER A 111 -5.07 11.39 12.12
CA SER A 111 -5.43 12.75 12.51
C SER A 111 -4.94 13.83 11.54
N GLU A 112 -3.91 13.58 10.76
CA GLU A 112 -3.40 14.55 9.78
C GLU A 112 -4.26 14.59 8.51
N LEU A 113 -5.06 13.54 8.24
CA LEU A 113 -5.97 13.45 7.10
C LEU A 113 -6.96 14.63 7.02
N ASP A 114 -7.35 15.19 8.16
CA ASP A 114 -8.26 16.34 8.23
C ASP A 114 -7.63 17.65 7.72
N THR A 115 -6.30 17.68 7.55
CA THR A 115 -5.52 18.90 7.29
C THR A 115 -4.67 18.85 6.02
N ILE A 116 -4.37 17.66 5.50
CA ILE A 116 -3.58 17.54 4.27
C ILE A 116 -4.46 17.80 3.03
N PRO A 117 -3.92 18.42 1.97
CA PRO A 117 -4.65 18.60 0.73
C PRO A 117 -4.79 17.24 0.04
N LEU A 118 -6.00 16.66 0.03
CA LEU A 118 -6.28 15.42 -0.69
C LEU A 118 -6.62 15.71 -2.16
N ARG A 119 -6.22 14.81 -3.05
CA ARG A 119 -6.61 14.88 -4.46
C ARG A 119 -8.13 14.75 -4.59
N SER A 120 -8.75 15.72 -5.27
CA SER A 120 -10.20 15.77 -5.55
C SER A 120 -10.62 14.88 -6.70
#